data_AF-A0AAN7P393-F1
#
_entry.id   AF-A0AAN7P393-F1
#
_cell.length_a   1.000
_cell.length_b   1.000
_cell.length_c   1.000
_cell.angle_alpha   90.00
_cell.angle_beta   90.00
_cell.angle_gamma   90.00
#
_symmetry.space_group_name_H-M   'P 1'
#
loop_
_entity.id
_entity.type
_entity.pdbx_description
1 polymer ?
#
loop_
_entity_poly.entity_id
_entity_poly.type
_entity_poly.pdbx_seq_one_letter_code
_entity_poly.pdbx_strand_id
1 'polypeptide(L)'
;MEKTISNFKLEELKEKLRRRGLNTTGPKTELFNRMMANDPSGSWMYETDDDEINDDNDVRDVQKDCNGKPNCSFENITFGSIMVTSMYTKVVFLLNEDLYFDVHDALHFLMEKFKTHKYTEKAELVTRRITTLFTVYYSFCVLHYSVVPLIDNNNCRKRNNSDSALTCGLPTPESFPFKTTENPGYAIAYIFQVIACIVNLKSVLHPLMLSASIIYHIIGHLYMIQDDLTSLLKENINERIHKLKQILQHHSAVIELNRSICKALNHMLLMYTVMLAVIISVAGFQSTQVSTCAYNIEWYTESLEFQKMIKLVILRANNPLVVKSAFISDLSFTSFTKVVSTTSSYLTIMYNMMIVNDKKLGTI
;
A
#
# COMPACT_ATOMS: atom_id res chain seq x y z
N MET A 1 13.13 51.81 -32.16
CA MET A 1 12.72 52.95 -31.31
C MET A 1 13.93 53.26 -30.43
N GLU A 2 14.68 54.30 -30.74
CA GLU A 2 16.01 54.55 -30.16
C GLU A 2 15.88 55.07 -28.72
N LYS A 3 16.38 54.31 -27.72
CA LYS A 3 16.31 54.71 -26.30
C LYS A 3 17.40 55.75 -26.00
N THR A 4 17.01 56.93 -25.54
CA THR A 4 17.90 58.02 -25.10
C THR A 4 18.15 58.02 -23.59
N ILE A 5 19.17 58.75 -23.11
CA ILE A 5 19.60 58.84 -21.68
C ILE A 5 18.44 59.15 -20.72
N SER A 6 17.40 59.86 -21.19
CA SER A 6 16.19 60.16 -20.41
C SER A 6 15.42 58.92 -19.97
N ASN A 7 15.52 57.81 -20.71
CA ASN A 7 14.66 56.64 -20.54
C ASN A 7 15.11 55.69 -19.42
N PHE A 8 16.34 55.83 -18.93
CA PHE A 8 16.90 54.95 -17.90
C PHE A 8 16.87 55.61 -16.52
N LYS A 9 16.66 54.85 -15.44
CA LYS A 9 16.84 55.40 -14.07
C LYS A 9 18.32 55.38 -13.67
N LEU A 10 18.74 56.27 -12.77
CA LEU A 10 20.14 56.35 -12.32
C LEU A 10 20.61 55.02 -11.67
N GLU A 11 19.75 54.40 -10.87
CA GLU A 11 20.05 53.14 -10.18
C GLU A 11 20.13 51.95 -11.16
N GLU A 12 19.29 51.94 -12.20
CA GLU A 12 19.34 50.93 -13.27
C GLU A 12 20.68 50.99 -14.03
N LEU A 13 21.18 52.20 -14.31
CA LEU A 13 22.50 52.42 -14.93
C LEU A 13 23.64 51.94 -14.03
N LYS A 14 23.57 52.18 -12.73
CA LYS A 14 24.58 51.70 -11.77
C LYS A 14 24.57 50.18 -11.68
N GLU A 15 23.41 49.55 -11.66
CA GLU A 15 23.29 48.10 -11.59
C GLU A 15 23.85 47.42 -12.84
N LYS A 16 23.53 47.95 -14.03
CA LYS A 16 24.09 47.46 -15.30
C LYS A 16 25.60 47.65 -15.42
N LEU A 17 26.18 48.69 -14.82
CA LEU A 17 27.63 48.87 -14.71
C LEU A 17 28.25 47.91 -13.68
N ARG A 18 27.58 47.70 -12.55
CA ARG A 18 28.02 46.78 -11.48
C ARG A 18 28.12 45.34 -11.98
N ARG A 19 27.11 44.85 -12.70
CA ARG A 19 27.11 43.53 -13.34
C ARG A 19 28.28 43.33 -14.32
N ARG A 20 28.76 44.42 -14.93
CA ARG A 20 29.88 44.42 -15.87
C ARG A 20 31.23 44.72 -15.20
N GLY A 21 31.28 44.81 -13.87
CA GLY A 21 32.49 45.10 -13.11
C GLY A 21 33.05 46.52 -13.32
N LEU A 22 32.24 47.45 -13.83
CA LEU A 22 32.65 48.83 -14.11
C LEU A 22 32.35 49.75 -12.92
N ASN A 23 33.14 50.83 -12.79
CA ASN A 23 32.96 51.81 -11.73
C ASN A 23 31.59 52.52 -11.85
N THR A 24 30.83 52.57 -10.74
CA THR A 24 29.47 53.10 -10.63
C THR A 24 29.42 54.55 -10.10
N THR A 25 30.57 55.17 -9.87
CA THR A 25 30.66 56.54 -9.31
C THR A 25 30.53 57.58 -10.41
N GLY A 26 29.66 58.59 -10.22
CA GLY A 26 29.52 59.74 -11.12
C GLY A 26 28.07 60.09 -11.46
N PRO A 27 27.84 61.24 -12.14
CA PRO A 27 26.52 61.65 -12.60
C PRO A 27 25.99 60.77 -13.73
N LYS A 28 24.67 60.74 -13.90
CA LYS A 28 23.95 59.85 -14.85
C LYS A 28 24.50 59.86 -16.28
N THR A 29 24.92 61.04 -16.76
CA THR A 29 25.51 61.22 -18.10
C THR A 29 26.84 60.52 -18.25
N GLU A 30 27.67 60.52 -17.21
CA GLU A 30 28.98 59.88 -17.21
C GLU A 30 28.86 58.36 -17.13
N LEU A 31 27.91 57.85 -16.33
CA LEU A 31 27.60 56.42 -16.26
C LEU A 31 27.09 55.88 -17.59
N PHE A 32 26.21 56.62 -18.26
CA PHE A 32 25.71 56.26 -19.58
C PHE A 32 26.82 56.25 -20.65
N ASN A 33 27.67 57.28 -20.66
CA ASN A 33 28.80 57.34 -21.60
C ASN A 33 29.81 56.22 -21.34
N ARG A 34 30.05 55.84 -20.08
CA ARG A 34 30.87 54.67 -19.72
C ARG A 34 30.26 53.37 -20.26
N MET A 35 28.95 53.23 -20.20
CA MET A 35 28.27 52.04 -20.73
C MET A 35 28.34 51.98 -22.26
N MET A 36 28.15 53.11 -22.95
CA MET A 36 28.32 53.23 -24.40
C MET A 36 29.77 53.01 -24.86
N ALA A 37 30.75 53.40 -24.06
CA ALA A 37 32.16 53.17 -24.37
C ALA A 37 32.54 51.68 -24.21
N ASN A 38 31.92 50.99 -23.25
CA ASN A 38 32.18 49.57 -23.00
C ASN A 38 31.43 48.65 -23.97
N ASP A 39 30.22 49.04 -24.41
CA ASP A 39 29.46 48.37 -25.46
C ASP A 39 28.90 49.40 -26.46
N PRO A 40 29.64 49.69 -27.54
CA PRO A 40 29.22 50.64 -28.58
C PRO A 40 28.02 50.18 -29.40
N SER A 41 27.67 48.88 -29.34
CA SER A 41 26.55 48.32 -30.09
C SER A 41 25.18 48.69 -29.51
N GLY A 42 25.15 49.15 -28.24
CA GLY A 42 23.92 49.53 -27.54
C GLY A 42 23.03 48.34 -27.17
N SER A 43 23.53 47.10 -27.24
CA SER A 43 22.77 45.88 -26.90
C SER A 43 22.21 45.93 -25.48
N TRP A 44 23.01 46.46 -24.54
CA TRP A 44 22.63 46.65 -23.13
C TRP A 44 21.37 47.50 -22.91
N MET A 45 20.96 48.33 -23.88
CA MET A 45 19.76 49.14 -23.78
C MET A 45 18.47 48.32 -23.89
N TYR A 46 18.56 47.13 -24.47
CA TYR A 46 17.42 46.23 -24.73
C TYR A 46 17.42 44.99 -23.83
N GLU A 47 18.48 44.75 -23.06
CA GLU A 47 18.52 43.73 -22.00
C GLU A 47 17.44 44.04 -20.94
N THR A 48 16.44 43.15 -20.88
CA THR A 48 15.45 43.03 -19.81
C THR A 48 16.06 42.28 -18.62
N ASP A 49 15.60 42.56 -17.40
CA ASP A 49 16.18 42.04 -16.15
C ASP A 49 16.19 40.51 -16.01
N ASP A 50 15.58 39.77 -16.96
CA ASP A 50 15.43 38.31 -16.99
C ASP A 50 16.61 37.56 -17.63
N ASP A 51 17.60 38.25 -18.22
CA ASP A 51 18.80 37.59 -18.76
C ASP A 51 19.86 37.39 -17.65
N GLU A 52 19.55 36.57 -16.65
CA GLU A 52 20.54 36.00 -15.73
C GLU A 52 21.18 34.75 -16.36
N ILE A 53 22.48 34.88 -16.66
CA ILE A 53 23.53 33.86 -16.57
C ILE A 53 23.11 32.44 -17.01
N ASN A 54 23.53 32.07 -18.23
CA ASN A 54 23.73 30.68 -18.63
C ASN A 54 24.76 30.03 -17.69
N ASP A 55 24.27 29.45 -16.59
CA ASP A 55 24.92 28.35 -15.89
C ASP A 55 24.10 27.09 -16.23
N ASP A 56 24.44 26.47 -17.36
CA ASP A 56 23.84 25.23 -17.91
C ASP A 56 23.99 23.99 -16.98
N ASN A 57 24.30 24.20 -15.70
CA ASN A 57 24.48 23.15 -14.70
C ASN A 57 23.40 23.10 -13.61
N ASP A 58 22.53 24.11 -13.47
CA ASP A 58 21.56 24.14 -12.34
C ASP A 58 20.10 23.78 -12.74
N VAL A 59 19.75 23.82 -14.03
CA VAL A 59 18.42 23.37 -14.51
C VAL A 59 18.22 21.84 -14.34
N ARG A 60 19.29 21.10 -14.03
CA ARG A 60 19.21 19.67 -13.68
C ARG A 60 18.88 19.40 -12.21
N ASP A 61 18.93 20.40 -11.34
CA ASP A 61 18.78 20.19 -9.90
C ASP A 61 17.36 20.45 -9.38
N VAL A 62 16.55 21.29 -10.03
CA VAL A 62 15.12 21.41 -9.68
C VAL A 62 14.31 20.20 -10.19
N GLN A 63 14.74 19.57 -11.29
CA GLN A 63 14.19 18.28 -11.73
C GLN A 63 14.54 17.12 -10.75
N LYS A 64 15.50 17.31 -9.83
CA LYS A 64 15.88 16.29 -8.84
C LYS A 64 14.95 16.18 -7.64
N ASP A 65 14.07 17.14 -7.38
CA ASP A 65 13.10 16.98 -6.29
C ASP A 65 11.99 15.97 -6.62
N CYS A 66 11.84 15.59 -7.90
CA CYS A 66 11.10 14.39 -8.31
C CYS A 66 11.99 13.11 -8.38
N ASN A 67 13.32 13.23 -8.24
CA ASN A 67 14.29 12.12 -8.29
C ASN A 67 14.51 11.42 -6.95
N GLY A 68 13.87 11.87 -5.87
CA GLY A 68 13.54 10.96 -4.77
C GLY A 68 12.49 9.96 -5.26
N LYS A 69 12.88 9.01 -6.14
CA LYS A 69 11.98 8.15 -6.92
C LYS A 69 10.75 7.75 -6.09
N PRO A 70 9.58 8.40 -6.28
CA PRO A 70 8.40 8.13 -5.44
C PRO A 70 7.97 6.66 -5.55
N ASN A 71 8.25 6.04 -6.70
CA ASN A 71 8.05 4.61 -6.95
C ASN A 71 8.89 3.73 -6.01
N CYS A 72 10.15 4.10 -5.71
CA CYS A 72 11.05 3.30 -4.88
C CYS A 72 10.55 3.27 -3.42
N SER A 73 10.09 4.40 -2.89
CA SER A 73 9.51 4.47 -1.54
C SER A 73 8.20 3.69 -1.45
N PHE A 74 7.33 3.78 -2.46
CA PHE A 74 6.08 3.01 -2.51
C PHE A 74 6.32 1.50 -2.58
N GLU A 75 7.20 1.06 -3.48
CA GLU A 75 7.58 -0.35 -3.64
C GLU A 75 8.16 -0.89 -2.33
N ASN A 76 9.13 -0.18 -1.73
CA ASN A 76 9.75 -0.59 -0.47
C ASN A 76 8.75 -0.70 0.68
N ILE A 77 7.82 0.25 0.82
CA ILE A 77 6.79 0.20 1.87
C ILE A 77 5.83 -0.98 1.62
N THR A 78 5.45 -1.22 0.36
CA THR A 78 4.56 -2.33 0.00
C THR A 78 5.22 -3.67 0.31
N PHE A 79 6.45 -3.91 -0.17
CA PHE A 79 7.17 -5.16 0.12
C PHE A 79 7.49 -5.32 1.60
N GLY A 80 7.93 -4.25 2.26
CA GLY A 80 8.19 -4.22 3.69
C GLY A 80 6.95 -4.61 4.50
N SER A 81 5.78 -4.07 4.17
CA SER A 81 4.53 -4.42 4.87
C SER A 81 4.15 -5.90 4.71
N ILE A 82 4.35 -6.49 3.52
CA ILE A 82 4.10 -7.91 3.27
C ILE A 82 5.10 -8.77 4.06
N MET A 83 6.39 -8.41 4.08
CA MET A 83 7.41 -9.12 4.84
C MET A 83 7.13 -9.08 6.35
N VAL A 84 6.81 -7.91 6.90
CA VAL A 84 6.45 -7.76 8.32
C VAL A 84 5.23 -8.61 8.65
N THR A 85 4.21 -8.61 7.81
CA THR A 85 3.00 -9.45 8.00
C THR A 85 3.34 -10.94 7.99
N SER A 86 4.16 -11.38 7.04
CA SER A 86 4.61 -12.78 6.91
C SER A 86 5.43 -13.23 8.14
N MET A 87 6.41 -12.42 8.56
CA MET A 87 7.24 -12.73 9.73
C MET A 87 6.39 -12.79 11.00
N TYR A 88 5.54 -11.79 11.22
CA TYR A 88 4.64 -11.74 12.35
C TYR A 88 3.74 -12.97 12.42
N THR A 89 3.14 -13.36 11.29
CA THR A 89 2.25 -14.53 11.22
C THR A 89 2.96 -15.80 11.63
N LYS A 90 4.20 -16.01 11.17
CA LYS A 90 5.01 -17.17 11.55
C LYS A 90 5.32 -17.17 13.04
N VAL A 91 5.75 -16.03 13.57
CA VAL A 91 6.06 -15.88 15.00
C VAL A 91 4.82 -16.17 15.84
N VAL A 92 3.68 -15.59 15.48
CA VAL A 92 2.40 -15.83 16.19
C VAL A 92 1.97 -17.29 16.08
N PHE A 93 2.15 -17.93 14.92
CA PHE A 93 1.84 -19.34 14.74
C PHE A 93 2.71 -20.22 15.67
N LEU A 94 4.03 -19.98 15.70
CA LEU A 94 4.96 -20.73 16.56
C LEU A 94 4.71 -20.49 18.05
N LEU A 95 4.37 -19.26 18.44
CA LEU A 95 4.11 -18.92 19.84
C LEU A 95 2.76 -19.44 20.35
N ASN A 96 1.81 -19.71 19.46
CA ASN A 96 0.46 -20.15 19.82
C ASN A 96 0.13 -21.52 19.21
N GLU A 97 1.14 -22.35 18.95
CA GLU A 97 0.98 -23.65 18.30
C GLU A 97 -0.08 -24.51 19.00
N ASP A 98 -0.10 -24.50 20.33
CA ASP A 98 -1.09 -25.20 21.17
C ASP A 98 -2.54 -24.80 20.82
N LEU A 99 -2.82 -23.51 20.58
CA LEU A 99 -4.16 -23.06 20.19
C LEU A 99 -4.60 -23.62 18.84
N TYR A 100 -3.67 -23.83 17.91
CA TYR A 100 -3.99 -24.43 16.61
C TYR A 100 -4.24 -25.93 16.72
N PHE A 101 -3.49 -26.62 17.58
CA PHE A 101 -3.78 -28.01 17.92
C PHE A 101 -5.16 -28.15 18.57
N ASP A 102 -5.52 -27.29 19.53
CA ASP A 102 -6.86 -27.28 20.13
C ASP A 102 -7.96 -27.08 19.08
N VAL A 103 -7.76 -26.16 18.12
CA VAL A 103 -8.69 -25.96 17.01
C VAL A 103 -8.78 -27.20 16.11
N HIS A 104 -7.64 -27.83 15.82
CA HIS A 104 -7.60 -29.05 15.01
C HIS A 104 -8.35 -30.20 15.69
N ASP A 105 -8.08 -30.43 16.98
CA ASP A 105 -8.72 -31.48 17.76
C ASP A 105 -10.22 -31.23 17.92
N ALA A 106 -10.62 -29.99 18.19
CA ALA A 106 -12.03 -29.60 18.24
C ALA A 106 -12.75 -29.84 16.90
N LEU A 107 -12.09 -29.51 15.78
CA LEU A 107 -12.63 -29.77 14.44
C LEU A 107 -12.73 -31.27 14.16
N HIS A 108 -11.67 -32.04 14.47
CA HIS A 108 -11.64 -33.49 14.28
C HIS A 108 -12.75 -34.17 15.08
N PHE A 109 -12.88 -33.85 16.37
CA PHE A 109 -13.95 -34.34 17.24
C PHE A 109 -15.34 -34.07 16.64
N LEU A 110 -15.55 -32.88 16.10
CA LEU A 110 -16.84 -32.46 15.56
C LEU A 110 -17.16 -33.20 14.25
N MET A 111 -16.16 -33.39 13.39
CA MET A 111 -16.28 -34.19 12.15
C MET A 111 -16.53 -35.66 12.43
N GLU A 112 -15.90 -36.24 13.45
CA GLU A 112 -16.06 -37.64 13.82
C GLU A 112 -17.43 -37.90 14.47
N LYS A 113 -17.83 -37.04 15.42
CA LYS A 113 -19.05 -37.22 16.21
C LYS A 113 -20.35 -36.97 15.43
N PHE A 114 -20.36 -36.00 14.52
CA PHE A 114 -21.57 -35.56 13.82
C PHE A 114 -21.49 -35.82 12.31
N LYS A 115 -20.94 -36.96 11.90
CA LYS A 115 -20.73 -37.27 10.49
C LYS A 115 -22.05 -37.52 9.74
N THR A 116 -22.62 -36.51 9.07
CA THR A 116 -23.57 -36.74 7.97
C THR A 116 -22.93 -36.34 6.65
N HIS A 117 -22.83 -37.32 5.75
CA HIS A 117 -22.02 -37.25 4.53
C HIS A 117 -22.37 -36.06 3.62
N LYS A 118 -23.64 -35.70 3.48
CA LYS A 118 -24.07 -34.75 2.44
C LYS A 118 -23.54 -33.32 2.64
N TYR A 119 -23.60 -32.77 3.85
CA TYR A 119 -23.27 -31.36 4.09
C TYR A 119 -21.77 -31.17 4.37
N THR A 120 -21.15 -32.09 5.09
CA THR A 120 -19.71 -32.04 5.40
C THR A 120 -18.87 -32.27 4.15
N GLU A 121 -19.24 -33.22 3.28
CA GLU A 121 -18.56 -33.47 1.99
C GLU A 121 -18.70 -32.28 1.04
N LYS A 122 -19.88 -31.63 1.01
CA LYS A 122 -20.09 -30.41 0.23
C LYS A 122 -19.20 -29.27 0.72
N ALA A 123 -19.09 -29.08 2.04
CA ALA A 123 -18.21 -28.06 2.62
C ALA A 123 -16.75 -28.33 2.26
N GLU A 124 -16.28 -29.58 2.41
CA GLU A 124 -14.92 -29.98 2.07
C GLU A 124 -14.61 -29.74 0.57
N LEU A 125 -15.52 -30.12 -0.33
CA LEU A 125 -15.32 -29.95 -1.76
C LEU A 125 -15.25 -28.48 -2.18
N VAL A 126 -16.11 -27.63 -1.61
CA VAL A 126 -16.08 -26.19 -1.84
C VAL A 126 -14.77 -25.59 -1.31
N THR A 127 -14.40 -25.91 -0.08
CA THR A 127 -13.14 -25.46 0.54
C THR A 127 -11.93 -25.89 -0.28
N ARG A 128 -11.88 -27.14 -0.72
CA ARG A 128 -10.78 -27.67 -1.54
C ARG A 128 -10.70 -26.92 -2.86
N ARG A 129 -11.83 -26.72 -3.55
CA ARG A 129 -11.88 -25.99 -4.82
C ARG A 129 -11.41 -24.55 -4.67
N ILE A 130 -11.90 -23.84 -3.66
CA ILE A 130 -11.48 -22.45 -3.36
C ILE A 130 -9.98 -22.41 -3.07
N THR A 131 -9.47 -23.30 -2.19
CA THR A 131 -8.06 -23.37 -1.82
C THR A 131 -7.15 -23.68 -3.00
N THR A 132 -7.54 -24.62 -3.87
CA THR A 132 -6.79 -24.93 -5.09
C THR A 132 -6.77 -23.74 -6.05
N LEU A 133 -7.92 -23.10 -6.31
CA LEU A 133 -8.00 -21.96 -7.22
C LEU A 133 -7.12 -20.79 -6.75
N PHE A 134 -7.22 -20.39 -5.48
CA PHE A 134 -6.35 -19.35 -4.93
C PHE A 134 -4.88 -19.76 -4.99
N THR A 135 -4.54 -20.99 -4.61
CA THR A 135 -3.16 -21.48 -4.66
C THR A 135 -2.56 -21.40 -6.07
N VAL A 136 -3.32 -21.82 -7.09
CA VAL A 136 -2.88 -21.76 -8.50
C VAL A 136 -2.72 -20.31 -8.96
N TYR A 137 -3.71 -19.46 -8.66
CA TYR A 137 -3.65 -18.02 -8.99
C TYR A 137 -2.41 -17.35 -8.41
N TYR A 138 -2.15 -17.56 -7.12
CA TYR A 138 -0.98 -16.97 -6.45
C TYR A 138 0.34 -17.54 -6.97
N SER A 139 0.41 -18.82 -7.31
CA SER A 139 1.57 -19.41 -7.99
C SER A 139 1.84 -18.73 -9.35
N PHE A 140 0.80 -18.41 -10.12
CA PHE A 140 0.95 -17.65 -11.35
C PHE A 140 1.43 -16.22 -11.10
N CYS A 141 0.93 -15.55 -10.05
CA CYS A 141 1.41 -14.22 -9.67
C CYS A 141 2.91 -14.20 -9.33
N VAL A 142 3.41 -15.20 -8.59
CA VAL A 142 4.85 -15.30 -8.29
C VAL A 142 5.67 -15.55 -9.54
N LEU A 143 5.17 -16.41 -10.44
CA LEU A 143 5.83 -16.66 -11.72
C LEU A 143 5.91 -15.37 -12.54
N HIS A 144 4.79 -14.66 -12.67
CA HIS A 144 4.75 -13.37 -13.36
C HIS A 144 5.72 -12.37 -12.72
N TYR A 145 5.69 -12.24 -11.40
CA TYR A 145 6.57 -11.34 -10.65
C TYR A 145 8.05 -11.66 -10.82
N SER A 146 8.40 -12.95 -10.95
CA SER A 146 9.79 -13.37 -11.18
C SER A 146 10.21 -13.13 -12.63
N VAL A 147 9.34 -13.40 -13.60
CA VAL A 147 9.70 -13.35 -15.03
C VAL A 147 9.81 -11.91 -15.56
N VAL A 148 8.95 -11.00 -15.12
CA VAL A 148 8.94 -9.60 -15.62
C VAL A 148 10.29 -8.89 -15.45
N PRO A 149 10.95 -8.91 -14.28
CA PRO A 149 12.28 -8.33 -14.10
C PRO A 149 13.34 -8.91 -15.03
N LEU A 150 13.28 -10.20 -15.37
CA LEU A 150 14.23 -10.83 -16.31
C LEU A 150 14.07 -10.30 -17.73
N ILE A 151 12.82 -10.13 -18.18
CA ILE A 151 12.53 -9.58 -19.50
C ILE A 151 12.95 -8.11 -19.57
N ASP A 152 12.64 -7.34 -18.52
CA ASP A 152 12.90 -5.90 -18.51
C ASP A 152 14.35 -5.54 -18.17
N ASN A 153 15.17 -6.49 -17.69
CA ASN A 153 16.55 -6.25 -17.29
C ASN A 153 17.38 -5.54 -18.38
N ASN A 154 17.25 -6.01 -19.63
CA ASN A 154 17.96 -5.42 -20.77
C ASN A 154 17.51 -3.99 -21.07
N ASN A 155 16.22 -3.69 -20.92
CA ASN A 155 15.69 -2.34 -21.13
C ASN A 155 16.07 -1.40 -19.98
N CYS A 156 16.02 -1.89 -18.74
CA CYS A 156 16.46 -1.17 -17.54
C CYS A 156 17.93 -0.75 -17.65
N ARG A 157 18.81 -1.67 -18.08
CA ARG A 157 20.24 -1.39 -18.24
C ARG A 157 20.55 -0.44 -19.40
N LYS A 158 19.72 -0.43 -20.46
CA LYS A 158 19.82 0.56 -21.54
C LYS A 158 19.36 1.95 -21.12
N ARG A 159 18.38 2.04 -20.22
CA ARG A 159 17.78 3.31 -19.77
C ARG A 159 18.65 4.01 -18.71
N ASN A 160 19.34 3.25 -17.87
CA ASN A 160 20.29 3.77 -16.91
C ASN A 160 21.70 3.63 -17.48
N ASN A 161 22.21 4.66 -18.16
CA ASN A 161 23.62 4.72 -18.59
C ASN A 161 24.53 4.27 -17.44
N SER A 162 25.41 3.31 -17.77
CA SER A 162 26.27 2.39 -17.01
C SER A 162 26.73 2.66 -15.55
N ASP A 163 26.54 3.84 -14.96
CA ASP A 163 27.22 4.24 -13.70
C ASP A 163 26.30 4.60 -12.53
N SER A 164 24.98 4.44 -12.65
CA SER A 164 24.10 4.55 -11.48
C SER A 164 23.99 3.19 -10.81
N ALA A 165 24.35 3.11 -9.52
CA ALA A 165 24.26 1.96 -8.62
C ALA A 165 22.81 1.45 -8.38
N LEU A 166 21.99 1.40 -9.41
CA LEU A 166 20.63 0.90 -9.39
C LEU A 166 20.64 -0.58 -9.81
N THR A 167 20.18 -1.44 -8.92
CA THR A 167 20.05 -2.88 -9.12
C THR A 167 18.93 -3.20 -10.11
N CYS A 168 19.22 -3.16 -11.41
CA CYS A 168 18.30 -3.63 -12.46
C CYS A 168 18.15 -5.16 -12.42
N GLY A 169 16.96 -5.66 -12.78
CA GLY A 169 16.71 -7.08 -13.04
C GLY A 169 16.42 -7.96 -11.82
N LEU A 170 16.54 -7.44 -10.59
CA LEU A 170 16.14 -8.15 -9.38
C LEU A 170 14.62 -8.01 -9.12
N PRO A 171 13.95 -9.08 -8.63
CA PRO A 171 12.54 -9.02 -8.26
C PRO A 171 12.22 -7.94 -7.26
N THR A 172 13.04 -7.75 -6.21
CA THR A 172 12.82 -6.70 -5.21
C THR A 172 14.05 -5.80 -5.09
N PRO A 173 13.86 -4.48 -4.96
CA PRO A 173 14.95 -3.54 -4.72
C PRO A 173 15.48 -3.75 -3.29
N GLU A 174 16.56 -4.51 -3.17
CA GLU A 174 17.22 -4.79 -1.89
C GLU A 174 18.73 -4.55 -2.00
N SER A 175 19.32 -4.05 -0.92
CA SER A 175 20.75 -3.82 -0.84
C SER A 175 21.44 -5.04 -0.26
N PHE A 176 22.34 -5.65 -1.04
CA PHE A 176 23.17 -6.75 -0.59
C PHE A 176 24.57 -6.28 -0.20
N PRO A 177 25.25 -6.96 0.75
CA PRO A 177 26.63 -6.62 1.13
C PRO A 177 27.66 -6.97 0.04
N PHE A 178 27.23 -7.59 -1.07
CA PHE A 178 28.03 -7.94 -2.22
C PHE A 178 27.47 -7.30 -3.50
N LYS A 179 28.31 -7.15 -4.53
CA LYS A 179 27.89 -6.57 -5.82
C LYS A 179 26.91 -7.51 -6.53
N THR A 180 25.71 -7.02 -6.79
CA THR A 180 24.63 -7.73 -7.51
C THR A 180 24.55 -7.37 -8.99
N THR A 181 25.47 -6.55 -9.50
CA THR A 181 25.57 -6.18 -10.92
C THR A 181 26.32 -7.22 -11.75
N GLU A 182 27.10 -8.08 -11.10
CA GLU A 182 27.99 -9.06 -11.72
C GLU A 182 27.64 -10.49 -11.30
N ASN A 183 27.97 -11.46 -12.16
CA ASN A 183 27.82 -12.88 -11.86
C ASN A 183 29.04 -13.36 -11.05
N PRO A 184 28.92 -14.20 -10.01
CA PRO A 184 27.77 -15.00 -9.56
C PRO A 184 26.79 -14.30 -8.59
N GLY A 185 27.12 -13.11 -8.09
CA GLY A 185 26.33 -12.41 -7.06
C GLY A 185 24.89 -12.14 -7.47
N TYR A 186 24.67 -11.69 -8.71
CA TYR A 186 23.33 -11.50 -9.27
C TYR A 186 22.47 -12.78 -9.21
N ALA A 187 23.00 -13.91 -9.66
CA ALA A 187 22.26 -15.17 -9.70
C ALA A 187 21.88 -15.67 -8.30
N ILE A 188 22.79 -15.53 -7.33
CA ILE A 188 22.55 -15.90 -5.94
C ILE A 188 21.45 -15.03 -5.34
N ALA A 189 21.55 -13.71 -5.47
CA ALA A 189 20.55 -12.77 -4.96
C ALA A 189 19.18 -13.01 -5.60
N TYR A 190 19.15 -13.25 -6.91
CA TYR A 190 17.92 -13.51 -7.64
C TYR A 190 17.22 -14.79 -7.17
N ILE A 191 17.95 -15.92 -7.07
CA ILE A 191 17.39 -17.19 -6.58
C ILE A 191 16.89 -17.03 -5.14
N PHE A 192 17.66 -16.36 -4.29
CA PHE A 192 17.27 -16.07 -2.91
C PHE A 192 15.96 -15.28 -2.85
N GLN A 193 15.83 -14.21 -3.62
CA GLN A 193 14.62 -13.37 -3.65
C GLN A 193 13.39 -14.14 -4.17
N VAL A 194 13.54 -15.00 -5.18
CA VAL A 194 12.43 -15.84 -5.68
C VAL A 194 11.97 -16.81 -4.59
N ILE A 195 12.89 -17.49 -3.90
CA ILE A 195 12.56 -18.39 -2.80
C ILE A 195 11.87 -17.61 -1.66
N ALA A 196 12.42 -16.46 -1.29
CA ALA A 196 11.85 -15.58 -0.28
C ALA A 196 10.42 -15.14 -0.65
N CYS A 197 10.16 -14.78 -1.91
CA CYS A 197 8.82 -14.42 -2.39
C CYS A 197 7.83 -15.58 -2.25
N ILE A 198 8.22 -16.81 -2.65
CA ILE A 198 7.38 -18.01 -2.50
C ILE A 198 7.03 -18.24 -1.03
N VAL A 199 8.04 -18.21 -0.15
CA VAL A 199 7.85 -18.43 1.28
C VAL A 199 6.95 -17.36 1.90
N ASN A 200 7.17 -16.08 1.59
CA ASN A 200 6.35 -14.98 2.12
C ASN A 200 4.89 -15.08 1.69
N LEU A 201 4.65 -15.35 0.39
CA LEU A 201 3.28 -15.45 -0.12
C LEU A 201 2.52 -16.61 0.52
N LYS A 202 3.17 -17.77 0.67
CA LYS A 202 2.57 -18.93 1.35
C LYS A 202 2.25 -18.63 2.82
N SER A 203 3.15 -17.94 3.51
CA SER A 203 2.99 -17.59 4.92
C SER A 203 1.80 -16.65 5.14
N VAL A 204 1.58 -15.73 4.21
CA VAL A 204 0.43 -14.81 4.21
C VAL A 204 -0.88 -15.53 3.88
N LEU A 205 -0.86 -16.41 2.88
CA LEU A 205 -2.06 -17.04 2.37
C LEU A 205 -2.58 -18.16 3.29
N HIS A 206 -1.69 -18.92 3.92
CA HIS A 206 -2.07 -20.13 4.65
C HIS A 206 -3.10 -19.87 5.78
N PRO A 207 -2.92 -18.89 6.68
CA PRO A 207 -3.90 -18.63 7.73
C PRO A 207 -5.25 -18.14 7.20
N LEU A 208 -5.25 -17.36 6.11
CA LEU A 208 -6.48 -16.88 5.45
C LEU A 208 -7.27 -18.04 4.82
N MET A 209 -6.57 -19.01 4.23
CA MET A 209 -7.21 -20.19 3.67
C MET A 209 -7.70 -21.15 4.75
N LEU A 210 -6.93 -21.31 5.83
CA LEU A 210 -7.31 -22.11 6.99
C LEU A 210 -8.56 -21.51 7.67
N SER A 211 -8.61 -20.19 7.86
CA SER A 211 -9.79 -19.52 8.42
C SER A 211 -11.03 -19.73 7.55
N ALA A 212 -10.91 -19.52 6.23
CA ALA A 212 -12.00 -19.74 5.29
C ALA A 212 -12.48 -21.20 5.32
N SER A 213 -11.56 -22.16 5.33
CA SER A 213 -11.86 -23.59 5.41
C SER A 213 -12.74 -23.93 6.60
N ILE A 214 -12.32 -23.53 7.80
CA ILE A 214 -13.05 -23.90 9.02
C ILE A 214 -14.39 -23.17 9.09
N ILE A 215 -14.48 -21.92 8.61
CA ILE A 215 -15.76 -21.20 8.51
C ILE A 215 -16.74 -21.95 7.60
N TYR A 216 -16.30 -22.47 6.45
CA TYR A 216 -17.16 -23.29 5.59
C TYR A 216 -17.61 -24.58 6.28
N HIS A 217 -16.75 -25.22 7.07
CA HIS A 217 -17.13 -26.39 7.87
C HIS A 217 -18.17 -26.04 8.96
N ILE A 218 -17.99 -24.92 9.67
CA ILE A 218 -18.98 -24.42 10.63
C ILE A 218 -20.33 -24.18 9.96
N ILE A 219 -20.34 -23.50 8.80
CA ILE A 219 -21.56 -23.28 8.01
C ILE A 219 -22.21 -24.61 7.63
N GLY A 220 -21.43 -25.61 7.22
CA GLY A 220 -21.91 -26.96 6.94
C GLY A 220 -22.61 -27.59 8.14
N HIS A 221 -22.03 -27.49 9.34
CA HIS A 221 -22.63 -28.00 10.57
C HIS A 221 -23.88 -27.22 11.00
N LEU A 222 -23.93 -25.91 10.76
CA LEU A 222 -25.15 -25.12 10.99
C LEU A 222 -26.29 -25.55 10.06
N TYR A 223 -26.01 -25.84 8.78
CA TYR A 223 -27.02 -26.39 7.87
C TYR A 223 -27.53 -27.76 8.32
N MET A 224 -26.66 -28.62 8.85
CA MET A 224 -27.08 -29.91 9.41
C MET A 224 -28.04 -29.73 10.57
N ILE A 225 -27.70 -28.84 11.51
CA ILE A 225 -28.55 -28.53 12.66
C ILE A 225 -29.93 -28.02 12.20
N GLN A 226 -29.98 -27.19 11.15
CA GLN A 226 -31.25 -26.72 10.58
C GLN A 226 -32.09 -27.85 9.97
N ASP A 227 -31.46 -28.79 9.27
CA ASP A 227 -32.12 -29.95 8.67
C ASP A 227 -32.66 -30.91 9.75
N ASP A 228 -31.84 -31.19 10.76
CA ASP A 228 -32.21 -32.00 11.92
C ASP A 228 -33.40 -31.36 12.66
N LEU A 229 -33.35 -30.04 12.93
CA LEU A 229 -34.45 -29.28 13.53
C LEU A 229 -35.74 -29.37 12.71
N THR A 230 -35.65 -29.28 11.38
CA THR A 230 -36.82 -29.35 10.48
C THR A 230 -37.45 -30.74 10.47
N SER A 231 -36.64 -31.78 10.65
CA SER A 231 -37.11 -33.17 10.73
C SER A 231 -37.71 -33.55 12.09
N LEU A 232 -37.47 -32.77 13.16
CA LEU A 232 -37.86 -33.11 14.53
C LEU A 232 -39.35 -33.42 14.70
N LEU A 233 -40.24 -32.64 14.08
CA LEU A 233 -41.68 -32.79 14.28
C LEU A 233 -42.27 -34.06 13.65
N LYS A 234 -41.49 -34.77 12.83
CA LYS A 234 -41.91 -36.03 12.19
C LYS A 234 -41.72 -37.26 13.08
N GLU A 235 -41.01 -37.14 14.20
CA GLU A 235 -40.60 -38.25 15.08
C GLU A 235 -41.58 -38.49 16.25
N ASN A 236 -41.40 -39.59 17.00
CA ASN A 236 -42.15 -39.84 18.25
C ASN A 236 -41.71 -38.91 19.39
N ILE A 237 -42.57 -38.65 20.39
CA ILE A 237 -42.28 -37.71 21.50
C ILE A 237 -40.97 -38.04 22.26
N ASN A 238 -40.73 -39.32 22.56
CA ASN A 238 -39.50 -39.74 23.25
C ASN A 238 -38.25 -39.56 22.37
N GLU A 239 -38.38 -39.82 21.07
CA GLU A 239 -37.31 -39.64 20.08
C GLU A 239 -37.04 -38.15 19.82
N ARG A 240 -38.07 -37.28 19.86
CA ARG A 240 -37.93 -35.82 19.76
C ARG A 240 -37.05 -35.27 20.86
N ILE A 241 -37.28 -35.66 22.12
CA ILE A 241 -36.49 -35.18 23.26
C ILE A 241 -35.03 -35.65 23.13
N HIS A 242 -34.83 -36.92 22.73
CA HIS A 242 -33.49 -37.46 22.51
C HIS A 242 -32.74 -36.73 21.37
N LYS A 243 -33.37 -36.55 20.21
CA LYS A 243 -32.79 -35.80 19.08
C LYS A 243 -32.54 -34.34 19.42
N LEU A 244 -33.45 -33.68 20.14
CA LEU A 244 -33.25 -32.30 20.58
C LEU A 244 -32.03 -32.17 21.49
N LYS A 245 -31.79 -33.14 22.39
CA LYS A 245 -30.58 -33.19 23.22
C LYS A 245 -29.32 -33.35 22.36
N GLN A 246 -29.35 -34.18 21.32
CA GLN A 246 -28.23 -34.32 20.38
C GLN A 246 -27.96 -33.02 19.61
N ILE A 247 -28.99 -32.35 19.13
CA ILE A 247 -28.88 -31.05 18.43
C ILE A 247 -28.27 -29.99 19.35
N LEU A 248 -28.69 -29.92 20.61
CA LEU A 248 -28.12 -28.99 21.59
C LEU A 248 -26.63 -29.27 21.83
N GLN A 249 -26.24 -30.54 21.94
CA GLN A 249 -24.83 -30.92 22.07
C GLN A 249 -24.01 -30.56 20.82
N HIS A 250 -24.58 -30.76 19.61
CA HIS A 250 -23.93 -30.39 18.35
C HIS A 250 -23.72 -28.89 18.25
N HIS A 251 -24.76 -28.10 18.49
CA HIS A 251 -24.68 -26.64 18.45
C HIS A 251 -23.69 -26.08 19.48
N SER A 252 -23.66 -26.63 20.69
CA SER A 252 -22.69 -26.26 21.72
C SER A 252 -21.24 -26.52 21.27
N ALA A 253 -20.98 -27.68 20.65
CA ALA A 253 -19.66 -28.01 20.11
C ALA A 253 -19.24 -27.07 18.96
N VAL A 254 -20.17 -26.70 18.07
CA VAL A 254 -19.93 -25.74 16.98
C VAL A 254 -19.57 -24.35 17.54
N ILE A 255 -20.29 -23.90 18.58
CA ILE A 255 -19.98 -22.62 19.24
C ILE A 255 -18.58 -22.66 19.87
N GLU A 256 -18.22 -23.75 20.54
CA GLU A 256 -16.92 -23.85 21.18
C GLU A 256 -15.78 -23.86 20.16
N LEU A 257 -15.93 -24.60 19.05
CA LEU A 257 -15.00 -24.56 17.92
C LEU A 257 -14.84 -23.13 17.39
N ASN A 258 -15.95 -22.40 17.17
CA ASN A 258 -15.90 -21.01 16.73
C ASN A 258 -15.16 -20.09 17.71
N ARG A 259 -15.33 -20.28 19.03
CA ARG A 259 -14.58 -19.51 20.05
C ARG A 259 -13.08 -19.81 19.99
N SER A 260 -12.68 -21.07 19.87
CA SER A 260 -11.26 -21.45 19.76
C SER A 260 -10.62 -20.83 18.52
N ILE A 261 -11.32 -20.85 17.38
CA ILE A 261 -10.86 -20.21 16.14
C ILE A 261 -10.71 -18.71 16.30
N CYS A 262 -11.70 -18.03 16.89
CA CYS A 262 -11.62 -16.60 17.15
C CYS A 262 -10.39 -16.28 18.00
N LYS A 263 -10.11 -17.04 19.06
CA LYS A 263 -8.91 -16.82 19.88
C LYS A 263 -7.62 -17.03 19.09
N ALA A 264 -7.52 -18.14 18.34
CA ALA A 264 -6.32 -18.49 17.59
C ALA A 264 -6.01 -17.51 16.44
N LEU A 265 -7.05 -17.08 15.70
CA LEU A 265 -6.88 -16.32 14.46
C LEU A 265 -7.06 -14.81 14.60
N ASN A 266 -7.69 -14.31 15.67
CA ASN A 266 -8.04 -12.89 15.80
C ASN A 266 -6.82 -11.97 15.66
N HIS A 267 -5.72 -12.27 16.35
CA HIS A 267 -4.54 -11.41 16.33
C HIS A 267 -3.82 -11.41 14.96
N MET A 268 -3.88 -12.51 14.22
CA MET A 268 -3.37 -12.58 12.85
C MET A 268 -4.25 -11.79 11.89
N LEU A 269 -5.57 -12.00 11.95
CA LEU A 269 -6.53 -11.30 11.09
C LEU A 269 -6.48 -9.79 11.32
N LEU A 270 -6.36 -9.34 12.57
CA LEU A 270 -6.19 -7.93 12.89
C LEU A 270 -4.97 -7.34 12.19
N MET A 271 -3.82 -8.01 12.32
CA MET A 271 -2.58 -7.59 11.67
C MET A 271 -2.71 -7.54 10.14
N TYR A 272 -3.34 -8.55 9.52
CA TYR A 272 -3.66 -8.52 8.09
C TYR A 272 -4.49 -7.29 7.70
N THR A 273 -5.52 -6.96 8.47
CA THR A 273 -6.38 -5.80 8.18
C THR A 273 -5.63 -4.47 8.33
N VAL A 274 -4.76 -4.35 9.33
CA VAL A 274 -3.92 -3.17 9.54
C VAL A 274 -2.95 -2.99 8.37
N MET A 275 -2.23 -4.04 7.97
CA MET A 275 -1.24 -3.94 6.90
C MET A 275 -1.88 -3.73 5.53
N LEU A 276 -3.02 -4.36 5.26
CA LEU A 276 -3.80 -4.07 4.07
C LEU A 276 -4.25 -2.61 4.03
N ALA A 277 -4.68 -2.05 5.16
CA ALA A 277 -5.02 -0.63 5.25
C ALA A 277 -3.81 0.26 4.96
N VAL A 278 -2.62 -0.06 5.48
CA VAL A 278 -1.37 0.68 5.16
C VAL A 278 -1.10 0.67 3.66
N ILE A 279 -1.13 -0.50 3.00
CA ILE A 279 -0.88 -0.62 1.56
C ILE A 279 -1.85 0.23 0.75
N ILE A 280 -3.16 0.10 1.02
CA ILE A 280 -4.20 0.87 0.32
C ILE A 280 -3.99 2.37 0.52
N SER A 281 -3.59 2.78 1.71
CA SER A 281 -3.38 4.19 2.05
C SER A 281 -2.18 4.79 1.35
N VAL A 282 -1.09 4.04 1.26
CA VAL A 282 0.13 4.43 0.55
C VAL A 282 -0.14 4.53 -0.96
N ALA A 283 -0.96 3.64 -1.51
CA ALA A 283 -1.43 3.73 -2.90
C ALA A 283 -2.30 4.98 -3.13
N GLY A 284 -3.21 5.27 -2.20
CA GLY A 284 -4.03 6.50 -2.24
C GLY A 284 -3.19 7.77 -2.16
N PHE A 285 -2.19 7.81 -1.27
CA PHE A 285 -1.26 8.94 -1.16
C PHE A 285 -0.47 9.17 -2.45
N GLN A 286 0.10 8.11 -3.05
CA GLN A 286 0.80 8.21 -4.34
C GLN A 286 -0.11 8.77 -5.44
N SER A 287 -1.39 8.39 -5.45
CA SER A 287 -2.34 8.94 -6.42
C SER A 287 -2.52 10.45 -6.29
N THR A 288 -2.47 11.01 -5.08
CA THR A 288 -2.60 12.47 -4.87
C THR A 288 -1.36 13.24 -5.33
N GLN A 289 -0.18 12.61 -5.28
CA GLN A 289 1.08 13.25 -5.67
C GLN A 289 1.15 13.61 -7.15
N VAL A 290 0.37 12.94 -8.00
CA VAL A 290 0.26 13.27 -9.44
C VAL A 290 -0.18 14.72 -9.64
N SER A 291 -1.13 15.21 -8.82
CA SER A 291 -1.62 16.59 -8.91
C SER A 291 -0.53 17.58 -8.47
N THR A 292 0.14 17.29 -7.35
CA THR A 292 1.23 18.11 -6.81
C THR A 292 2.38 18.24 -7.81
N CYS A 293 2.81 17.12 -8.41
CA CYS A 293 3.87 17.12 -9.42
C CYS A 293 3.45 17.89 -10.67
N ALA A 294 2.22 17.69 -11.16
CA ALA A 294 1.72 18.41 -12.34
C ALA A 294 1.63 19.93 -12.09
N TYR A 295 1.30 20.35 -10.86
CA TYR A 295 1.24 21.75 -10.46
C TYR A 295 2.62 22.41 -10.36
N ASN A 296 3.61 21.67 -9.84
CA ASN A 296 4.96 22.18 -9.59
C ASN A 296 5.84 22.30 -10.84
N ILE A 297 5.40 21.80 -11.98
CA ILE A 297 6.07 22.03 -13.27
C ILE A 297 5.95 23.52 -13.62
N GLU A 298 6.98 24.09 -14.25
CA GLU A 298 6.94 25.45 -14.81
C GLU A 298 6.06 25.53 -16.07
N TRP A 299 4.83 25.01 -16.00
CA TRP A 299 3.97 24.84 -17.17
C TRP A 299 3.54 26.15 -17.82
N TYR A 300 3.70 27.28 -17.13
CA TYR A 300 3.35 28.61 -17.63
C TYR A 300 4.34 29.18 -18.64
N THR A 301 5.56 28.63 -18.72
CA THR A 301 6.57 29.01 -19.73
C THR A 301 6.40 28.23 -21.04
N GLU A 302 5.62 27.15 -21.01
CA GLU A 302 5.42 26.23 -22.13
C GLU A 302 4.32 26.66 -23.12
N SER A 303 4.24 25.94 -24.25
CA SER A 303 3.24 26.19 -25.29
C SER A 303 1.79 26.22 -24.78
N LEU A 304 0.94 26.98 -25.46
CA LEU A 304 -0.48 27.14 -25.08
C LEU A 304 -1.27 25.82 -25.12
N GLU A 305 -0.82 24.86 -25.93
CA GLU A 305 -1.37 23.50 -25.99
C GLU A 305 -0.99 22.68 -24.74
N PHE A 306 0.28 22.73 -24.34
CA PHE A 306 0.77 22.10 -23.11
C PHE A 306 0.04 22.63 -21.87
N GLN A 307 -0.11 23.95 -21.77
CA GLN A 307 -0.84 24.62 -20.68
C GLN A 307 -2.30 24.15 -20.56
N LYS A 308 -2.96 23.85 -21.67
CA LYS A 308 -4.34 23.31 -21.66
C LYS A 308 -4.36 21.86 -21.19
N MET A 309 -3.40 21.05 -21.64
CA MET A 309 -3.30 19.64 -21.27
C MET A 309 -2.97 19.45 -19.78
N ILE A 310 -2.00 20.18 -19.25
CA ILE A 310 -1.60 20.04 -17.84
C ILE A 310 -2.73 20.48 -16.89
N LYS A 311 -3.53 21.49 -17.25
CA LYS A 311 -4.72 21.88 -16.49
C LYS A 311 -5.73 20.75 -16.41
N LEU A 312 -5.94 19.98 -17.50
CA LEU A 312 -6.79 18.79 -17.47
C LEU A 312 -6.20 17.69 -16.58
N VAL A 313 -4.88 17.52 -16.58
CA VAL A 313 -4.19 16.55 -15.71
C VAL A 313 -4.39 16.92 -14.24
N ILE A 314 -4.14 18.17 -13.84
CA ILE A 314 -4.34 18.66 -12.47
C ILE A 314 -5.81 18.49 -12.04
N LEU A 315 -6.76 18.89 -12.90
CA LEU A 315 -8.20 18.73 -12.63
C LEU A 315 -8.62 17.27 -12.45
N ARG A 316 -8.04 16.34 -13.21
CA ARG A 316 -8.34 14.91 -13.06
C ARG A 316 -7.61 14.26 -11.88
N ALA A 317 -6.37 14.64 -11.62
CA ALA A 317 -5.57 14.12 -10.51
C ALA A 317 -6.11 14.54 -9.13
N ASN A 318 -6.92 15.61 -9.06
CA ASN A 318 -7.69 15.97 -7.87
C ASN A 318 -8.81 14.98 -7.51
N ASN A 319 -9.07 13.96 -8.34
CA ASN A 319 -9.89 12.79 -7.99
C ASN A 319 -8.95 11.58 -7.78
N PRO A 320 -8.40 11.38 -6.57
CA PRO A 320 -7.43 10.31 -6.33
C PRO A 320 -8.04 8.92 -6.53
N LEU A 321 -7.17 7.92 -6.70
CA LEU A 321 -7.54 6.51 -6.74
C LEU A 321 -8.23 6.13 -5.42
N VAL A 322 -9.54 5.98 -5.47
CA VAL A 322 -10.35 5.53 -4.35
C VAL A 322 -10.89 4.14 -4.67
N VAL A 323 -10.44 3.13 -3.91
CA VAL A 323 -11.06 1.82 -3.96
C VAL A 323 -12.37 1.90 -3.17
N LYS A 324 -13.48 2.04 -3.87
CA LYS A 324 -14.81 2.09 -3.26
C LYS A 324 -15.29 0.68 -2.92
N SER A 325 -15.61 0.43 -1.65
CA SER A 325 -16.45 -0.71 -1.29
C SER A 325 -17.90 -0.32 -1.55
N ALA A 326 -18.67 -1.17 -2.23
CA ALA A 326 -20.02 -0.85 -2.72
C ALA A 326 -21.00 -0.36 -1.64
N PHE A 327 -20.71 -0.57 -0.35
CA PHE A 327 -21.59 -0.19 0.77
C PHE A 327 -20.91 0.43 2.00
N ILE A 328 -19.58 0.46 2.11
CA ILE A 328 -18.87 0.82 3.37
C ILE A 328 -17.77 1.84 3.09
N SER A 329 -18.13 3.04 2.64
CA SER A 329 -17.22 4.17 2.45
C SER A 329 -15.98 3.86 1.57
N ASP A 330 -15.16 4.88 1.35
CA ASP A 330 -13.92 4.77 0.58
C ASP A 330 -12.90 3.94 1.38
N LEU A 331 -12.32 2.88 0.81
CA LEU A 331 -11.25 2.11 1.48
C LEU A 331 -9.99 2.99 1.56
N SER A 332 -9.74 3.54 2.74
CA SER A 332 -8.64 4.46 3.03
C SER A 332 -8.19 4.34 4.49
N PHE A 333 -7.00 4.87 4.83
CA PHE A 333 -6.54 4.96 6.22
C PHE A 333 -7.57 5.63 7.13
N THR A 334 -8.23 6.67 6.62
CA THR A 334 -9.24 7.43 7.36
C THR A 334 -10.45 6.55 7.68
N SER A 335 -10.90 5.71 6.75
CA SER A 335 -11.99 4.78 7.01
C SER A 335 -11.57 3.67 7.97
N PHE A 336 -10.34 3.16 7.85
CA PHE A 336 -9.80 2.19 8.81
C PHE A 336 -9.70 2.76 10.23
N THR A 337 -9.10 3.94 10.40
CA THR A 337 -8.97 4.60 11.70
C THR A 337 -10.33 4.99 12.28
N LYS A 338 -11.30 5.37 11.45
CA LYS A 338 -12.70 5.54 11.87
C LYS A 338 -13.26 4.24 12.40
N VAL A 339 -13.14 3.12 11.69
CA VAL A 339 -13.63 1.81 12.16
C VAL A 339 -12.98 1.41 13.48
N VAL A 340 -11.66 1.56 13.61
CA VAL A 340 -10.93 1.24 14.86
C VAL A 340 -11.35 2.17 16.00
N SER A 341 -11.42 3.49 15.76
CA SER A 341 -11.83 4.48 16.75
C SER A 341 -13.28 4.25 17.22
N THR A 342 -14.20 3.99 16.29
CA THR A 342 -15.58 3.65 16.59
C THR A 342 -15.67 2.34 17.37
N THR A 343 -14.92 1.30 16.97
CA THR A 343 -14.88 0.02 17.71
C THR A 343 -14.36 0.22 19.13
N SER A 344 -13.26 0.97 19.31
CA SER A 344 -12.72 1.29 20.63
C SER A 344 -13.71 2.07 21.48
N SER A 345 -14.43 3.03 20.89
CA SER A 345 -15.46 3.80 21.59
C SER A 345 -16.60 2.89 22.09
N TYR A 346 -17.08 1.99 21.24
CA TYR A 346 -18.11 1.02 21.63
C TYR A 346 -17.62 0.06 22.72
N LEU A 347 -16.39 -0.44 22.64
CA LEU A 347 -15.79 -1.28 23.68
C LEU A 347 -15.66 -0.53 25.01
N THR A 348 -15.24 0.73 24.99
CA THR A 348 -15.18 1.58 26.19
C THR A 348 -16.57 1.79 26.81
N ILE A 349 -17.60 2.03 25.99
CA ILE A 349 -18.98 2.15 26.47
C ILE A 349 -19.46 0.85 27.12
N MET A 350 -19.26 -0.30 26.45
CA MET A 350 -19.61 -1.62 26.98
C MET A 350 -18.89 -1.91 28.30
N TYR A 351 -17.59 -1.66 28.38
CA TYR A 351 -16.79 -1.82 29.59
C TYR A 351 -17.32 -0.96 30.74
N ASN A 352 -17.62 0.32 30.46
CA ASN A 352 -18.20 1.21 31.45
C ASN A 352 -19.59 0.74 31.89
N MET A 353 -20.44 0.26 30.99
CA MET A 353 -21.76 -0.29 31.34
C MET A 353 -21.65 -1.54 32.21
N MET A 354 -20.69 -2.43 31.94
CA MET A 354 -20.43 -3.62 32.77
C MET A 354 -19.98 -3.24 34.19
N ILE A 355 -19.04 -2.30 34.32
CA ILE A 355 -18.60 -1.80 35.65
C ILE A 355 -19.75 -1.15 36.42
N VAL A 356 -20.59 -0.37 35.73
CA VAL A 356 -21.76 0.27 36.36
C VAL A 356 -22.75 -0.79 36.86
N ASN A 357 -22.94 -1.88 36.13
CA ASN A 357 -23.79 -2.99 36.57
C ASN A 357 -23.20 -3.74 37.77
N ASP A 358 -21.89 -4.02 37.78
CA ASP A 358 -21.23 -4.69 38.92
C ASP A 358 -21.29 -3.82 40.20
N LYS A 359 -21.14 -2.50 40.08
CA LYS A 359 -21.30 -1.58 41.22
C LYS A 359 -22.73 -1.55 41.76
N LYS A 360 -23.75 -1.74 40.91
CA LYS A 360 -25.16 -1.84 41.33
C LYS A 360 -25.49 -3.18 41.99
N LEU A 361 -24.81 -4.27 41.61
CA LEU A 361 -24.98 -5.60 42.22
C LEU A 361 -24.25 -5.74 43.56
N GLY A 362 -23.15 -5.01 43.79
CA GLY A 362 -22.44 -4.99 45.08
C GLY A 362 -23.02 -4.02 46.14
N THR A 363 -24.14 -3.36 45.84
CA THR A 363 -24.85 -2.43 46.77
C THR A 363 -26.26 -2.90 47.16
N ILE A 364 -26.61 -4.14 46.84
CA ILE A 364 -27.78 -4.87 47.35
C ILE A 364 -27.26 -5.92 48.34
#